data_AF-A0A2K8MI95-F1
#
_entry.id   AF-A0A2K8MI95-F1
#
_cell.length_a   1.000
_cell.length_b   1.000
_cell.length_c   1.000
_cell.angle_alpha   90.00
_cell.angle_beta   90.00
_cell.angle_gamma   90.00
#
_symmetry.space_group_name_H-M   'P 1'
#
loop_
_entity.id
_entity.type
_entity.pdbx_description
1 polymer ?
#
loop_
_entity_poly.entity_id
_entity_poly.type
_entity_poly.pdbx_seq_one_letter_code
_entity_poly.pdbx_strand_id
1 'polypeptide(L)'
;MTFGILLALAVQAAGGVAVDSVPQIGIATRHARCIVRQVGVAPAEAAARAAKVGDAIKGCRAFVESDYAQGRILLGDRPVNKRWWGRMEAILDAVEADVAAAIVQPKQYKIIWELPEGGRVDAYNAPEPLKTIKLLTVPL
;
A
#
# COMPACT_ATOMS: atom_id res chain seq x y z
N MET A 1 -20.97 30.95 27.79
CA MET A 1 -21.32 29.70 27.06
C MET A 1 -20.17 29.41 26.11
N THR A 2 -19.24 28.57 26.55
CA THR A 2 -17.96 28.35 25.86
C THR A 2 -18.09 27.05 25.06
N PHE A 3 -18.28 27.16 23.75
CA PHE A 3 -18.25 26.02 22.82
C PHE A 3 -16.80 25.57 22.65
N GLY A 4 -16.39 24.57 23.43
CA GLY A 4 -15.12 23.86 23.23
C GLY A 4 -15.29 22.83 22.12
N ILE A 5 -14.98 23.19 20.88
CA ILE A 5 -14.83 22.22 19.79
C ILE A 5 -13.51 21.48 20.05
N LEU A 6 -13.60 20.29 20.63
CA LEU A 6 -12.50 19.33 20.68
C LEU A 6 -12.24 18.85 19.24
N LEU A 7 -11.27 19.49 18.57
CA LEU A 7 -10.61 18.88 17.43
C LEU A 7 -9.90 17.62 17.94
N ALA A 8 -10.52 16.46 17.72
CA ALA A 8 -9.81 15.21 17.72
C ALA A 8 -8.80 15.25 16.56
N LEU A 9 -7.58 15.65 16.87
CA LEU A 9 -6.41 15.31 16.06
C LEU A 9 -6.35 13.78 16.06
N ALA A 10 -6.93 13.18 15.02
CA ALA A 10 -6.63 11.82 14.65
C ALA A 10 -5.12 11.74 14.48
N VAL A 11 -4.44 11.19 15.49
CA VAL A 11 -3.06 10.73 15.37
C VAL A 11 -3.07 9.79 14.18
N GLN A 12 -2.59 10.32 13.06
CA GLN A 12 -2.57 9.63 11.79
C GLN A 12 -1.70 8.40 12.00
N ALA A 13 -2.29 7.22 11.93
CA ALA A 13 -1.58 5.96 12.06
C ALA A 13 -0.44 5.99 11.04
N ALA A 14 0.78 6.23 11.50
CA ALA A 14 1.99 6.00 10.71
C ALA A 14 2.29 4.49 10.70
N GLY A 15 1.25 3.70 10.40
CA GLY A 15 1.39 2.34 9.93
C GLY A 15 2.14 2.40 8.61
N GLY A 16 2.95 1.39 8.39
CA GLY A 16 3.56 1.17 7.10
C GLY A 16 4.14 -0.22 7.06
N VAL A 17 4.27 -0.75 5.86
CA VAL A 17 4.66 -2.14 5.67
C VAL A 17 6.14 -2.22 5.38
N ALA A 18 6.87 -2.96 6.22
CA ALA A 18 8.27 -3.27 5.97
C ALA A 18 8.38 -4.25 4.80
N VAL A 19 9.24 -3.91 3.83
CA VAL A 19 9.54 -4.76 2.69
C VAL A 19 11.05 -4.79 2.50
N ASP A 20 11.60 -5.99 2.31
CA ASP A 20 12.99 -6.32 2.63
C ASP A 20 13.78 -6.98 1.47
N SER A 21 13.17 -7.08 0.28
CA SER A 21 13.92 -7.38 -0.95
C SER A 21 13.39 -6.64 -2.17
N VAL A 22 14.28 -6.34 -3.12
CA VAL A 22 13.96 -5.58 -4.35
C VAL A 22 12.73 -6.14 -5.10
N PRO A 23 12.57 -7.47 -5.33
CA PRO A 23 11.40 -7.99 -6.02
C PRO A 23 10.10 -7.79 -5.22
N GLN A 24 10.14 -8.01 -3.91
CA GLN A 24 8.99 -7.78 -3.03
C GLN A 24 8.60 -6.31 -3.01
N ILE A 25 9.58 -5.40 -2.96
CA ILE A 25 9.37 -3.94 -3.01
C ILE A 25 8.60 -3.57 -4.27
N GLY A 26 9.01 -4.08 -5.44
CA GLY A 26 8.35 -3.80 -6.71
C GLY A 26 6.90 -4.29 -6.75
N ILE A 27 6.61 -5.50 -6.27
CA ILE A 27 5.25 -6.05 -6.24
C ILE A 27 4.38 -5.30 -5.23
N ALA A 28 4.84 -5.14 -3.99
CA ALA A 28 4.11 -4.45 -2.93
C ALA A 28 3.80 -3.00 -3.32
N THR A 29 4.76 -2.28 -3.92
CA THR A 29 4.55 -0.92 -4.41
C THR A 29 3.52 -0.86 -5.54
N ARG A 30 3.59 -1.78 -6.52
CA ARG A 30 2.60 -1.85 -7.62
C ARG A 30 1.21 -2.16 -7.10
N HIS A 31 1.08 -3.08 -6.14
CA HIS A 31 -0.18 -3.43 -5.51
C HIS A 31 -0.80 -2.24 -4.76
N ALA A 32 -0.03 -1.61 -3.86
CA ALA A 32 -0.47 -0.43 -3.13
C ALA A 32 -0.90 0.71 -4.07
N ARG A 33 -0.15 0.94 -5.15
CA ARG A 33 -0.49 1.92 -6.19
C ARG A 33 -1.76 1.56 -6.96
N CYS A 34 -1.98 0.28 -7.27
CA CYS A 34 -3.21 -0.18 -7.89
C CYS A 34 -4.41 0.21 -7.02
N ILE A 35 -4.35 -0.09 -5.72
CA ILE A 35 -5.44 0.21 -4.78
C ILE A 35 -5.70 1.72 -4.73
N VAL A 36 -4.66 2.52 -4.44
CA VAL A 36 -4.79 3.97 -4.31
C VAL A 36 -5.31 4.62 -5.60
N ARG A 37 -4.88 4.16 -6.77
CA ARG A 37 -5.39 4.64 -8.07
C ARG A 37 -6.84 4.26 -8.30
N GLN A 38 -7.26 3.05 -7.94
CA GLN A 38 -8.66 2.63 -8.07
C GLN A 38 -9.60 3.35 -7.10
N VAL A 39 -9.11 3.67 -5.89
CA VAL A 39 -9.84 4.54 -4.95
C VAL A 39 -9.99 5.94 -5.52
N GLY A 40 -8.91 6.52 -6.08
CA GLY A 40 -8.92 7.88 -6.62
C GLY A 40 -9.08 8.92 -5.52
N VAL A 41 -10.13 9.74 -5.60
CA VAL A 41 -10.55 10.59 -4.49
C VAL A 41 -11.49 9.77 -3.60
N ALA A 42 -11.08 9.58 -2.34
CA ALA A 42 -11.85 8.80 -1.39
C ALA A 42 -13.22 9.48 -1.10
N PRO A 43 -14.34 8.73 -1.05
CA PRO A 43 -15.66 9.28 -0.73
C PRO A 43 -15.71 10.03 0.60
N ALA A 44 -16.59 11.04 0.73
CA ALA A 44 -16.80 11.76 2.00
C ALA A 44 -17.45 10.88 3.07
N GLU A 45 -18.40 10.03 2.66
CA GLU A 45 -19.16 9.15 3.53
C GLU A 45 -18.33 7.92 3.92
N ALA A 46 -18.29 7.59 5.20
CA ALA A 46 -17.35 6.61 5.75
C ALA A 46 -17.62 5.17 5.26
N ALA A 47 -18.88 4.77 5.14
CA ALA A 47 -19.23 3.44 4.65
C ALA A 47 -18.93 3.31 3.14
N ALA A 48 -19.29 4.30 2.33
CA ALA A 48 -18.91 4.34 0.91
C ALA A 48 -17.39 4.33 0.73
N ARG A 49 -16.63 5.02 1.61
CA ARG A 49 -15.17 4.99 1.60
C ARG A 49 -14.63 3.58 1.87
N ALA A 50 -15.09 2.95 2.95
CA ALA A 50 -14.66 1.60 3.30
C ALA A 50 -15.00 0.59 2.21
N ALA A 51 -16.21 0.67 1.63
CA ALA A 51 -16.62 -0.17 0.50
C ALA A 51 -15.73 0.04 -0.72
N LYS A 52 -15.47 1.31 -1.10
CA LYS A 52 -14.61 1.65 -2.23
C LYS A 52 -13.18 1.13 -2.06
N VAL A 53 -12.63 1.23 -0.85
CA VAL A 53 -11.30 0.69 -0.52
C VAL A 53 -11.31 -0.84 -0.57
N GLY A 54 -12.34 -1.49 -0.01
CA GLY A 54 -12.49 -2.95 -0.06
C GLY A 54 -12.61 -3.50 -1.48
N ASP A 55 -13.38 -2.85 -2.34
CA ASP A 55 -13.51 -3.22 -3.76
C ASP A 55 -12.18 -3.07 -4.51
N ALA A 56 -11.45 -1.97 -4.26
CA ALA A 56 -10.15 -1.73 -4.85
C ALA A 56 -9.11 -2.78 -4.40
N ILE A 57 -9.08 -3.11 -3.11
CA ILE A 57 -8.24 -4.17 -2.56
C ILE A 57 -8.54 -5.50 -3.25
N LYS A 58 -9.81 -5.91 -3.30
CA LYS A 58 -10.23 -7.17 -3.92
C LYS A 58 -9.85 -7.24 -5.39
N GLY A 59 -10.10 -6.17 -6.15
CA GLY A 59 -9.77 -6.10 -7.58
C GLY A 59 -8.27 -6.20 -7.84
N CYS A 60 -7.46 -5.45 -7.10
CA CYS A 60 -6.00 -5.47 -7.23
C CYS A 60 -5.38 -6.79 -6.75
N ARG A 61 -5.93 -7.41 -5.68
CA ARG A 61 -5.50 -8.73 -5.20
C ARG A 61 -5.72 -9.79 -6.25
N ALA A 62 -6.92 -9.86 -6.81
CA ALA A 62 -7.25 -10.82 -7.86
C ALA A 62 -6.33 -10.68 -9.09
N PHE A 63 -5.94 -9.46 -9.43
CA PHE A 63 -5.00 -9.20 -10.53
C PHE A 63 -3.60 -9.78 -10.25
N VAL A 64 -3.01 -9.49 -9.08
CA VAL A 64 -1.66 -9.97 -8.75
C VAL A 64 -1.61 -11.49 -8.50
N GLU A 65 -2.68 -12.06 -7.94
CA GLU A 65 -2.81 -13.51 -7.79
C GLU A 65 -2.93 -14.21 -9.15
N SER A 66 -3.62 -13.60 -10.11
CA SER A 66 -3.69 -14.10 -11.49
C SER A 66 -2.32 -14.08 -12.15
N ASP A 67 -1.52 -13.01 -11.96
CA ASP A 67 -0.12 -12.97 -12.43
C ASP A 67 0.73 -14.10 -11.85
N TYR A 68 0.57 -14.38 -10.55
CA TYR A 68 1.25 -15.49 -9.91
C TYR A 68 0.80 -16.84 -10.49
N ALA A 69 -0.51 -17.08 -10.58
CA ALA A 69 -1.08 -18.34 -11.07
C ALA A 69 -0.68 -18.64 -12.52
N GLN A 70 -0.49 -17.61 -13.34
CA GLN A 70 -0.03 -17.73 -14.73
C GLN A 70 1.50 -17.78 -14.87
N GLY A 71 2.26 -17.79 -13.77
CA GLY A 71 3.72 -17.84 -13.78
C GLY A 71 4.38 -16.57 -14.31
N ARG A 72 3.67 -15.42 -14.32
CA ARG A 72 4.17 -14.13 -14.83
C ARG A 72 5.06 -13.38 -13.83
N ILE A 73 5.06 -13.81 -12.57
CA ILE A 73 5.95 -13.26 -11.53
C ILE A 73 7.26 -14.04 -11.54
N LEU A 74 8.33 -13.39 -11.98
CA LEU A 74 9.65 -14.00 -12.17
C LEU A 74 10.66 -13.50 -11.14
N LEU A 75 11.59 -14.38 -10.75
CA LEU A 75 12.84 -14.05 -10.08
C LEU A 75 14.01 -14.47 -10.98
N GLY A 76 14.69 -13.49 -11.55
CA GLY A 76 15.56 -13.74 -12.71
C GLY A 76 14.71 -14.32 -13.85
N ASP A 77 15.14 -15.45 -14.42
CA ASP A 77 14.47 -16.07 -15.56
C ASP A 77 13.45 -17.15 -15.19
N ARG A 78 13.13 -17.31 -13.89
CA ARG A 78 12.26 -18.40 -13.41
C ARG A 78 11.02 -17.87 -12.70
N PRO A 79 9.85 -18.48 -12.92
CA PRO A 79 8.66 -18.20 -12.11
C PRO A 79 8.91 -18.44 -10.61
N VAL A 80 8.30 -17.61 -9.78
CA VAL A 80 8.39 -17.78 -8.32
C VAL A 80 7.70 -19.06 -7.86
N ASN A 81 8.30 -19.72 -6.87
CA ASN A 81 7.69 -20.91 -6.27
C ASN A 81 6.67 -20.53 -5.18
N LYS A 82 5.83 -21.50 -4.81
CA LYS A 82 4.78 -21.36 -3.78
C LYS A 82 5.30 -20.86 -2.43
N ARG A 83 6.49 -21.32 -2.00
CA ARG A 83 7.07 -20.89 -0.72
C ARG A 83 7.47 -19.41 -0.74
N TRP A 84 8.00 -18.94 -1.85
CA TRP A 84 8.32 -17.53 -2.04
C TRP A 84 7.04 -16.70 -2.09
N TRP A 85 6.05 -17.16 -2.86
CA TRP A 85 4.76 -16.50 -2.97
C TRP A 85 4.04 -16.39 -1.62
N GLY A 86 4.06 -17.42 -0.78
CA GLY A 86 3.45 -17.35 0.56
C GLY A 86 4.04 -16.24 1.46
N ARG A 87 5.31 -15.88 1.28
CA ARG A 87 5.88 -14.69 1.96
C ARG A 87 5.39 -13.39 1.34
N MET A 88 5.20 -13.37 0.02
CA MET A 88 4.63 -12.23 -0.69
C MET A 88 3.18 -12.01 -0.29
N GLU A 89 2.37 -13.06 -0.11
CA GLU A 89 0.98 -12.97 0.36
C GLU A 89 0.89 -12.25 1.70
N ALA A 90 1.74 -12.59 2.67
CA ALA A 90 1.79 -11.90 3.96
C ALA A 90 2.13 -10.41 3.83
N ILE A 91 3.01 -10.04 2.87
CA ILE A 91 3.30 -8.62 2.58
C ILE A 91 2.09 -7.94 1.94
N LEU A 92 1.40 -8.60 1.02
CA LEU A 92 0.19 -8.06 0.39
C LEU A 92 -0.93 -7.86 1.43
N ASP A 93 -1.14 -8.81 2.34
CA ASP A 93 -2.11 -8.71 3.43
C ASP A 93 -1.80 -7.49 4.31
N ALA A 94 -0.53 -7.30 4.67
CA ALA A 94 -0.09 -6.16 5.45
C ALA A 94 -0.30 -4.84 4.70
N VAL A 95 -0.02 -4.80 3.39
CA VAL A 95 -0.23 -3.61 2.55
C VAL A 95 -1.71 -3.24 2.48
N GLU A 96 -2.59 -4.22 2.33
CA GLU A 96 -4.03 -3.99 2.26
C GLU A 96 -4.59 -3.45 3.57
N ALA A 97 -4.16 -4.04 4.70
CA ALA A 97 -4.53 -3.57 6.02
C ALA A 97 -4.04 -2.13 6.27
N ASP A 98 -2.81 -1.81 5.88
CA ASP A 98 -2.23 -0.48 6.05
C ASP A 98 -2.93 0.58 5.18
N VAL A 99 -3.19 0.27 3.90
CA VAL A 99 -3.93 1.16 3.00
C VAL A 99 -5.34 1.42 3.53
N ALA A 100 -6.03 0.38 4.00
CA ALA A 100 -7.36 0.51 4.57
C ALA A 100 -7.37 1.39 5.84
N ALA A 101 -6.35 1.28 6.69
CA ALA A 101 -6.20 2.10 7.88
C ALA A 101 -5.81 3.56 7.56
N ALA A 102 -5.06 3.80 6.48
CA ALA A 102 -4.58 5.13 6.11
C ALA A 102 -5.65 6.01 5.43
N ILE A 103 -6.54 5.42 4.63
CA ILE A 103 -7.55 6.15 3.86
C ILE A 103 -8.78 6.47 4.71
N VAL A 104 -8.68 7.54 5.51
CA VAL A 104 -9.75 7.99 6.43
C VAL A 104 -10.37 9.34 6.08
N GLN A 105 -9.75 10.12 5.19
CA GLN A 105 -10.20 11.46 4.77
C GLN A 105 -10.60 11.44 3.29
N PRO A 106 -11.52 12.33 2.84
CA PRO A 106 -11.96 12.38 1.45
C PRO A 106 -10.96 13.12 0.57
N LYS A 107 -9.76 12.57 0.50
CA LYS A 107 -8.64 13.10 -0.25
C LYS A 107 -8.19 12.10 -1.30
N GLN A 108 -7.37 12.57 -2.21
CA GLN A 108 -6.52 11.69 -3.00
C GLN A 108 -5.34 11.24 -2.14
N TYR A 109 -4.81 10.05 -2.40
CA TYR A 109 -3.68 9.48 -1.68
C TYR A 109 -2.54 9.15 -2.64
N LYS A 110 -1.34 8.97 -2.11
CA LYS A 110 -0.19 8.42 -2.83
C LYS A 110 0.61 7.47 -1.95
N ILE A 111 1.45 6.66 -2.60
CA ILE A 111 2.40 5.77 -1.94
C ILE A 111 3.77 6.44 -1.92
N ILE A 112 4.36 6.55 -0.74
CA ILE A 112 5.75 6.99 -0.56
C ILE A 112 6.56 5.88 0.11
N TRP A 113 7.87 5.94 -0.05
CA TRP A 113 8.81 5.08 0.65
C TRP A 113 9.44 5.85 1.80
N GLU A 114 9.45 5.25 2.98
CA GLU A 114 10.32 5.64 4.07
C GLU A 114 11.57 4.75 4.01
N LEU A 115 12.72 5.40 3.82
CA LEU A 115 14.04 4.80 3.74
C LEU A 115 14.50 4.37 5.14
N PRO A 116 15.48 3.44 5.27
CA PRO A 116 15.95 2.94 6.56
C PRO A 116 16.45 4.04 7.52
N GLU A 117 17.01 5.12 6.98
CA GLU A 117 17.49 6.28 7.73
C GLU A 117 16.36 7.27 8.13
N GLY A 118 15.10 6.95 7.79
CA GLY A 118 13.92 7.77 8.07
C GLY A 118 13.60 8.82 7.00
N GLY A 119 14.44 8.94 5.97
CA GLY A 119 14.15 9.79 4.80
C GLY A 119 12.90 9.33 4.06
N ARG A 120 12.12 10.26 3.50
CA ARG A 120 10.92 9.93 2.72
C ARG A 120 11.11 10.35 1.27
N VAL A 121 10.88 9.42 0.37
CA VAL A 121 11.00 9.65 -1.07
C VAL A 121 9.73 9.22 -1.78
N ASP A 122 9.41 9.92 -2.86
CA ASP A 122 8.43 9.38 -3.80
C ASP A 122 8.97 8.06 -4.32
N ALA A 123 8.11 7.05 -4.39
CA ALA A 123 8.46 5.72 -4.87
C ALA A 123 8.98 5.69 -6.33
N TYR A 124 8.89 6.80 -7.09
CA TYR A 124 9.54 6.96 -8.40
C TYR A 124 10.93 7.63 -8.35
N ASN A 125 11.27 8.32 -7.26
CA ASN A 125 12.43 9.22 -7.17
C ASN A 125 13.54 8.67 -6.27
N ALA A 126 13.44 7.41 -5.85
CA ALA A 126 14.40 6.83 -4.93
C ALA A 126 15.75 6.56 -5.59
N PRO A 127 16.87 6.79 -4.87
CA PRO A 127 18.19 6.36 -5.30
C PRO A 127 18.28 4.82 -5.38
N GLU A 128 19.31 4.35 -6.11
CA GLU A 128 19.70 2.97 -6.46
C GLU A 128 19.40 1.84 -5.44
N PRO A 129 19.33 0.57 -5.90
CA PRO A 129 18.25 -0.35 -5.53
C PRO A 129 18.16 -0.55 -4.02
N LEU A 130 17.04 -0.07 -3.47
CA LEU A 130 16.72 -0.22 -2.06
C LEU A 130 16.52 -1.70 -1.73
N LYS A 131 17.20 -2.16 -0.69
CA LYS A 131 17.01 -3.51 -0.15
C LYS A 131 15.89 -3.55 0.86
N THR A 132 15.64 -2.45 1.56
CA THR A 132 14.60 -2.39 2.59
C THR A 132 13.94 -1.03 2.60
N ILE A 133 12.61 -1.01 2.71
CA ILE A 133 11.80 0.20 2.84
C ILE A 133 10.61 -0.04 3.75
N LYS A 134 9.99 1.03 4.21
CA LYS A 134 8.63 1.03 4.74
C LYS A 134 7.69 1.73 3.75
N LEU A 135 6.68 1.02 3.26
CA LEU A 135 5.64 1.58 2.40
C LEU A 135 4.65 2.38 3.25
N LEU A 136 4.40 3.63 2.86
CA LEU A 136 3.42 4.49 3.51
C LEU A 136 2.37 4.98 2.52
N THR A 137 1.10 4.94 2.93
CA THR A 137 -0.01 5.56 2.21
C THR A 137 -0.32 6.91 2.83
N VAL A 138 -0.14 8.00 2.07
CA VAL A 138 -0.28 9.37 2.59
C VAL A 138 -1.29 10.18 1.78
N PRO A 139 -2.05 11.09 2.42
CA PRO A 139 -2.92 12.00 1.69
C PRO A 139 -2.09 12.98 0.84
N LEU A 140 -2.64 13.34 -0.32
CA LEU A 140 -2.15 14.43 -1.17
C LEU A 140 -2.69 15.78 -0.70
#